data_AF-F4CB71-F1
#
_entry.id   AF-F4CB71-F1
#
_cell.length_a   1.000
_cell.length_b   1.000
_cell.length_c   1.000
_cell.angle_alpha   90.00
_cell.angle_beta   90.00
_cell.angle_gamma   90.00
#
_symmetry.space_group_name_H-M   'P 1'
#
loop_
_entity.id
_entity.type
_entity.pdbx_description
1 polymer ?
#
loop_
_entity_poly.entity_id
_entity_poly.type
_entity_poly.pdbx_seq_one_letter_code
_entity_poly.pdbx_strand_id
1 'polypeptide(L)'
;MVHSYKILVGLIFTFAIAHLLYPLFDRTGLSSAASVMWFLSGGLAMFFNGCINLIHLVEKTRFARLMSVVTNAVMLLFLIILCMVISEIQVFVLTFVLLLTLIVSVRSSCQI
;
A
#
# COMPACT_ATOMS: atom_id res chain seq x y z
N MET A 1 1.45 -16.57 -10.39
CA MET A 1 0.95 -15.18 -10.28
C MET A 1 0.06 -14.98 -9.05
N VAL A 2 -0.99 -15.80 -8.86
CA VAL A 2 -1.91 -15.67 -7.71
C VAL A 2 -1.21 -15.77 -6.35
N HIS A 3 -0.26 -16.70 -6.18
CA HIS A 3 0.46 -16.88 -4.92
C HIS A 3 1.36 -15.67 -4.59
N SER A 4 2.12 -15.16 -5.56
CA SER A 4 2.93 -13.95 -5.42
C SER A 4 2.06 -12.73 -5.10
N TYR A 5 0.89 -12.59 -5.74
CA TYR A 5 -0.02 -11.48 -5.48
C TYR A 5 -0.57 -11.51 -4.05
N LYS A 6 -0.94 -12.69 -3.54
CA LYS A 6 -1.35 -12.88 -2.13
C LYS A 6 -0.28 -12.41 -1.15
N ILE A 7 0.99 -12.76 -1.40
CA ILE A 7 2.12 -12.34 -0.56
C ILE A 7 2.25 -10.81 -0.59
N LEU A 8 2.20 -10.20 -1.78
CA LEU A 8 2.29 -8.74 -1.93
C LEU A 8 1.15 -8.00 -1.20
N VAL A 9 -0.09 -8.48 -1.32
CA VAL A 9 -1.24 -7.93 -0.58
C VAL A 9 -1.03 -8.08 0.94
N GLY A 10 -0.54 -9.23 1.39
CA GLY A 10 -0.18 -9.45 2.79
C GLY A 10 0.85 -8.44 3.29
N LEU A 11 1.91 -8.19 2.51
CA LEU A 11 2.94 -7.20 2.85
C LEU A 11 2.35 -5.79 2.96
N ILE A 12 1.46 -5.37 2.05
CA ILE A 12 0.78 -4.07 2.13
C ILE A 12 0.02 -3.94 3.45
N PHE A 13 -0.70 -4.99 3.87
CA PHE A 13 -1.38 -4.98 5.18
C PHE A 13 -0.42 -4.91 6.35
N THR A 14 0.72 -5.63 6.30
CA THR A 14 1.75 -5.54 7.35
C THR A 14 2.28 -4.11 7.49
N PHE A 15 2.60 -3.45 6.38
CA PHE A 15 3.02 -2.04 6.38
C PHE A 15 1.91 -1.11 6.91
N ALA A 16 0.66 -1.31 6.49
CA ALA A 16 -0.46 -0.53 6.95
C ALA A 16 -0.66 -0.62 8.47
N ILE A 17 -0.65 -1.84 9.02
CA ILE A 17 -0.81 -2.08 10.45
C ILE A 17 0.36 -1.49 11.22
N ALA A 18 1.60 -1.72 10.78
CA ALA A 18 2.78 -1.15 11.42
C ALA A 18 2.69 0.39 11.46
N HIS A 19 2.28 1.01 10.35
CA HIS A 19 2.18 2.47 10.25
C HIS A 19 1.04 3.05 11.11
N LEU A 20 -0.09 2.35 11.25
CA LEU A 20 -1.20 2.72 12.14
C LEU A 20 -0.85 2.59 13.62
N LEU A 21 -0.05 1.57 13.96
CA LEU A 21 0.33 1.29 15.34
C LEU A 21 1.53 2.11 15.81
N TYR A 22 2.39 2.56 14.89
CA TYR A 22 3.61 3.31 15.21
C TYR A 22 3.35 4.48 16.20
N PRO A 23 2.30 5.31 16.01
CA PRO A 23 2.01 6.40 16.95
C PRO A 23 1.69 5.99 18.38
N LEU A 24 1.23 4.76 18.60
CA LEU A 24 0.89 4.26 19.93
C LEU A 24 2.12 3.88 20.75
N PHE A 25 3.20 3.50 20.05
CA PHE A 25 4.46 3.05 20.65
C PHE A 25 5.48 4.18 20.77
N ASP A 26 5.51 5.13 19.83
CA ASP A 26 6.41 6.29 19.88
C ASP A 26 5.72 7.51 20.52
N ARG A 27 5.43 7.40 21.82
CA ARG A 27 4.76 8.45 22.61
C ARG A 27 5.63 9.68 22.85
N THR A 28 6.94 9.59 22.59
CA THR A 28 7.91 10.66 22.87
C THR A 28 8.31 11.44 21.62
N GLY A 29 8.27 10.85 20.43
CA GLY A 29 8.64 11.50 19.17
C GLY A 29 7.50 12.27 18.47
N LEU A 30 6.25 11.89 18.68
CA LEU A 30 5.08 12.50 18.03
C LEU A 30 4.47 13.60 18.92
N SER A 31 5.19 14.72 19.06
CA SER A 31 4.79 15.84 19.91
C SER A 31 3.63 16.68 19.35
N SER A 32 3.24 16.49 18.09
CA SER A 32 2.19 17.27 17.43
C SER A 32 1.03 16.40 16.95
N ALA A 33 -0.21 16.88 17.10
CA ALA A 33 -1.39 16.21 16.56
C ALA A 33 -1.31 16.02 15.03
N ALA A 34 -0.58 16.91 14.34
CA ALA A 34 -0.39 16.83 12.89
C ALA A 34 0.46 15.62 12.48
N SER A 35 1.49 15.26 13.25
CA SER A 35 2.30 14.09 12.93
C SER A 35 1.53 12.80 13.16
N VAL A 36 0.75 12.69 14.24
CA VAL A 36 -0.15 11.54 14.48
C VAL A 36 -1.15 11.38 13.34
N MET A 37 -1.76 12.48 12.87
CA MET A 37 -2.70 12.45 11.76
C MET A 37 -2.05 11.99 10.44
N TRP A 38 -0.81 12.39 10.18
CA TRP A 38 -0.03 11.92 9.04
C TRP A 38 0.20 10.40 9.07
N PHE A 39 0.59 9.86 10.22
CA PHE A 39 0.77 8.42 10.37
C PHE A 39 -0.55 7.65 10.22
N LEU A 40 -1.62 8.15 10.81
CA LEU A 40 -2.93 7.50 10.76
C LEU A 40 -3.51 7.51 9.34
N SER A 41 -3.47 8.65 8.66
CA SER A 41 -4.00 8.81 7.30
C SER A 41 -3.21 7.99 6.28
N GLY A 42 -1.87 8.00 6.35
CA GLY A 42 -1.02 7.15 5.51
C GLY A 42 -1.28 5.66 5.77
N GLY A 43 -1.39 5.26 7.03
CA GLY A 43 -1.76 3.91 7.45
C GLY A 43 -3.11 3.47 6.89
N LEU A 44 -4.14 4.29 7.03
CA LEU A 44 -5.48 4.02 6.49
C LEU A 44 -5.49 3.95 4.97
N ALA A 45 -4.78 4.84 4.28
CA ALA A 45 -4.68 4.81 2.82
C ALA A 45 -4.07 3.50 2.33
N MET A 46 -2.99 3.04 2.95
CA MET A 46 -2.40 1.74 2.65
C MET A 46 -3.33 0.58 2.99
N PHE A 47 -4.04 0.65 4.12
CA PHE A 47 -5.00 -0.38 4.52
C PHE A 47 -6.11 -0.54 3.49
N PHE A 48 -6.74 0.57 3.07
CA PHE A 48 -7.76 0.55 2.03
C PHE A 48 -7.21 0.11 0.67
N ASN A 49 -5.97 0.49 0.32
CA ASN A 49 -5.32 -0.04 -0.87
C ASN A 49 -5.13 -1.57 -0.78
N GLY A 50 -4.76 -2.10 0.39
CA GLY A 50 -4.73 -3.54 0.68
C GLY A 50 -6.10 -4.19 0.46
N CYS A 51 -7.17 -3.60 0.98
CA CYS A 51 -8.54 -4.09 0.80
C CYS A 51 -8.96 -4.13 -0.68
N ILE A 52 -8.66 -3.09 -1.46
CA ILE A 52 -8.99 -3.06 -2.89
C ILE A 52 -8.24 -4.16 -3.65
N ASN A 53 -6.96 -4.39 -3.31
CA ASN A 53 -6.18 -5.48 -3.89
C ASN A 53 -6.68 -6.86 -3.46
N LEU A 54 -7.15 -7.00 -2.23
CA LEU A 54 -7.79 -8.23 -1.75
C LEU A 54 -9.11 -8.49 -2.49
N ILE A 55 -9.92 -7.45 -2.70
CA ILE A 55 -11.14 -7.55 -3.52
C ILE A 55 -10.77 -7.98 -4.94
N HIS A 56 -9.78 -7.38 -5.57
CA HIS A 56 -9.33 -7.81 -6.91
C HIS A 56 -8.83 -9.27 -6.95
N LEU A 57 -8.23 -9.74 -5.87
CA LEU A 57 -7.78 -11.13 -5.76
C LEU A 57 -8.96 -12.11 -5.68
N VAL A 58 -10.04 -11.75 -5.00
CA VAL A 58 -11.24 -12.58 -4.81
C VAL A 58 -12.20 -12.43 -5.99
N GLU A 59 -12.56 -11.18 -6.28
CA GLU A 59 -13.48 -10.75 -7.33
C GLU A 59 -12.71 -10.46 -8.63
N LYS A 60 -12.74 -11.41 -9.57
CA LYS A 60 -12.07 -11.28 -10.88
C LYS A 60 -12.86 -10.40 -11.86
N THR A 61 -13.48 -9.33 -11.37
CA THR A 61 -14.27 -8.41 -12.19
C THR A 61 -13.40 -7.33 -12.83
N ARG A 62 -13.83 -6.80 -13.99
CA ARG A 62 -13.13 -5.70 -14.66
C ARG A 62 -13.05 -4.44 -13.79
N PHE A 63 -14.09 -4.19 -12.99
CA PHE A 63 -14.15 -3.04 -12.09
C PHE A 63 -13.16 -3.17 -10.93
N ALA A 64 -13.12 -4.31 -10.24
CA ALA A 64 -12.17 -4.55 -9.16
C ALA A 64 -10.71 -4.41 -9.64
N ARG A 65 -10.42 -4.91 -10.85
CA ARG A 65 -9.13 -4.72 -11.50
C ARG A 65 -8.81 -3.25 -11.77
N LEU A 66 -9.74 -2.51 -12.38
CA LEU A 66 -9.54 -1.09 -12.67
C LEU A 66 -9.23 -0.31 -11.39
N MET A 67 -10.02 -0.54 -10.34
CA MET A 67 -9.80 0.10 -9.03
C MET A 67 -8.43 -0.27 -8.46
N SER A 68 -8.05 -1.55 -8.44
CA SER A 68 -6.72 -1.98 -7.98
C SER A 68 -5.58 -1.34 -8.76
N VAL A 69 -5.66 -1.29 -10.09
CA VAL A 69 -4.61 -0.67 -10.92
C VAL A 69 -4.51 0.83 -10.64
N VAL A 70 -5.64 1.53 -10.59
CA VAL A 70 -5.68 2.98 -10.34
C VAL A 70 -5.16 3.31 -8.94
N THR A 71 -5.63 2.63 -7.89
CA THR A 71 -5.19 2.93 -6.52
C THR A 71 -3.73 2.58 -6.29
N ASN A 72 -3.24 1.45 -6.83
CA ASN A 72 -1.81 1.14 -6.74
C ASN A 72 -0.96 2.15 -7.50
N ALA A 73 -1.39 2.62 -8.68
CA ALA A 73 -0.66 3.61 -9.44
C ALA A 73 -0.58 4.96 -8.72
N VAL A 74 -1.70 5.42 -8.14
CA VAL A 74 -1.74 6.66 -7.35
C VAL A 74 -0.88 6.54 -6.09
N MET A 75 -1.00 5.43 -5.34
CA MET A 75 -0.17 5.19 -4.16
C MET A 75 1.31 5.09 -4.50
N LEU A 76 1.65 4.43 -5.61
CA LEU A 76 3.05 4.31 -6.07
C LEU A 76 3.61 5.69 -6.44
N LEU A 77 2.86 6.52 -7.17
CA LEU A 77 3.28 7.88 -7.50
C LEU A 77 3.51 8.70 -6.22
N PHE A 78 2.60 8.62 -5.27
CA PHE A 78 2.73 9.28 -3.98
C PHE A 78 4.00 8.83 -3.24
N LEU A 79 4.28 7.53 -3.18
CA LEU A 79 5.48 7.01 -2.51
C LEU A 79 6.77 7.36 -3.25
N ILE A 80 6.78 7.42 -4.58
CA ILE A 80 7.94 7.88 -5.35
C ILE A 80 8.31 9.32 -4.97
N ILE A 81 7.30 10.19 -4.86
CA ILE A 81 7.50 11.57 -4.39
C ILE A 81 7.97 11.55 -2.94
N LEU A 82 7.36 10.72 -2.08
CA LEU A 82 7.72 10.62 -0.68
C LEU A 82 9.17 10.15 -0.46
N CYS A 83 9.69 9.22 -1.27
CA CYS A 83 11.08 8.78 -1.22
C CYS A 83 12.10 9.93 -1.42
N MET A 84 11.72 10.96 -2.19
CA MET A 84 12.57 12.14 -2.41
C MET A 84 12.57 13.09 -1.20
N VAL A 85 11.51 13.06 -0.38
CA VAL A 85 11.36 13.92 0.80
C VAL A 85 11.85 13.20 2.06
N ILE A 86 11.53 11.92 2.20
CA ILE A 86 11.81 11.06 3.36
C ILE A 86 12.58 9.84 2.85
N SER A 87 13.91 9.90 2.94
CA SER A 87 14.81 8.83 2.47
C SER A 87 14.97 7.71 3.50
N GLU A 88 13.85 7.11 3.90
CA GLU A 88 13.82 5.99 4.85
C GLU A 88 13.72 4.66 4.12
N ILE A 89 14.49 3.65 4.56
CA ILE A 89 14.57 2.33 3.91
C ILE A 89 13.19 1.69 3.75
N GLN A 90 12.33 1.81 4.76
CA GLN A 90 10.97 1.29 4.76
C GLN A 90 10.10 1.88 3.63
N VAL A 91 10.30 3.14 3.26
CA VAL A 91 9.56 3.81 2.16
C VAL A 91 10.01 3.26 0.80
N PHE A 92 11.32 3.01 0.63
CA PHE A 92 11.85 2.37 -0.58
C PHE A 92 11.32 0.94 -0.75
N VAL A 93 11.31 0.14 0.33
CA VAL A 93 10.80 -1.22 0.31
C VAL A 93 9.31 -1.23 -0.04
N LEU A 94 8.51 -0.37 0.59
CA LEU A 94 7.08 -0.28 0.29
C LEU A 94 6.82 0.18 -1.16
N THR A 95 7.59 1.13 -1.67
CA THR A 95 7.53 1.55 -3.09
C THR A 95 7.78 0.38 -4.03
N PHE A 96 8.79 -0.45 -3.73
CA PHE A 96 9.08 -1.65 -4.52
C PHE A 96 7.94 -2.68 -4.44
N VAL A 97 7.38 -2.91 -3.26
CA VAL A 97 6.21 -3.79 -3.08
C VAL A 97 5.02 -3.29 -3.90
N LEU A 98 4.72 -1.99 -3.89
CA LEU A 98 3.63 -1.43 -4.70
C LEU A 98 3.90 -1.51 -6.20
N LEU A 99 5.15 -1.32 -6.65
CA LEU A 99 5.53 -1.50 -8.04
C LEU A 99 5.27 -2.94 -8.50
N LEU A 100 5.71 -3.94 -7.74
CA LEU A 100 5.44 -5.34 -8.03
C LEU A 100 3.95 -5.66 -8.01
N THR A 101 3.22 -5.09 -7.04
CA THR A 101 1.76 -5.24 -6.92
C THR A 101 1.07 -4.71 -8.18
N LEU A 102 1.44 -3.52 -8.65
CA LEU A 102 0.90 -2.92 -9.87
C LEU A 102 1.20 -3.77 -11.11
N ILE A 103 2.44 -4.26 -11.27
CA ILE A 103 2.82 -5.13 -12.39
C ILE A 103 1.96 -6.40 -12.39
N VAL A 104 1.76 -7.02 -11.23
CA VAL A 104 0.94 -8.24 -11.11
C VAL A 104 -0.54 -7.93 -11.33
N SER A 105 -1.07 -6.80 -10.82
CA SER A 105 -2.46 -6.38 -11.04
C SER A 105 -2.76 -6.17 -12.53
N VAL A 106 -1.84 -5.56 -13.28
CA VAL A 106 -1.99 -5.36 -14.73
C VAL A 106 -1.89 -6.70 -15.48
N ARG A 107 -0.92 -7.55 -15.15
CA ARG A 107 -0.66 -8.84 -15.83
C ARG A 107 -1.72 -9.90 -15.55
N SER A 108 -2.45 -9.81 -14.44
CA SER A 108 -3.55 -10.72 -14.12
C SER A 108 -4.71 -10.65 -15.14
N SER A 109 -4.64 -9.74 -16.12
CA SER A 109 -5.54 -9.62 -17.27
C SER A 109 -5.47 -10.77 -18.29
N CYS A 110 -4.48 -11.66 -18.25
CA CYS A 110 -4.26 -12.68 -19.29
C CYS A 110 -4.80 -14.09 -18.97
N GLN A 111 -5.70 -14.26 -17.99
CA GLN A 111 -6.28 -15.57 -17.66
C GLN A 111 -7.81 -15.61 -17.70
N ILE A 112 -8.41 -14.91 -18.68
CA ILE A 112 -9.81 -15.18 -19.08
C ILE A 112 -9.77 -16.26 -20.15
#